data_AF-A0AAU5KX37-F1
#
_entry.id   AF-A0AAU5KX37-F1
#
_cell.length_a   1.000
_cell.length_b   1.000
_cell.length_c   1.000
_cell.angle_alpha   90.00
_cell.angle_beta   90.00
_cell.angle_gamma   90.00
#
_symmetry.space_group_name_H-M   'P 1'
#
loop_
_entity.id
_entity.type
_entity.pdbx_description
1 polymer ?
#
loop_
_entity_poly.entity_id
_entity_poly.type
_entity_poly.pdbx_seq_one_letter_code
_entity_poly.pdbx_strand_id
1 'polypeptide(L)'
;MSDRETEPAGPTLEGLRQRLTEFAAARSWEPFHTPKNLAAALTVEAGELLEIFQWLTPEQAASVMSEPDAAHRVRDEVADVLAYLLQFCTVVGVDPLTALAAKIERNELRFPAPGAGPGPGAGSAH
;
A
#
# COMPACT_ATOMS: atom_id res chain seq x y z
N MET A 1 13.68 39.69 -4.36
CA MET A 1 12.93 38.65 -3.64
C MET A 1 12.43 37.70 -4.70
N SER A 2 13.12 36.56 -4.87
CA SER A 2 12.74 35.57 -5.87
C SER A 2 11.61 34.74 -5.26
N ASP A 3 10.42 34.88 -5.82
CA ASP A 3 9.31 33.97 -5.56
C ASP A 3 9.79 32.56 -5.93
N ARG A 4 9.93 31.70 -4.93
CA ARG A 4 10.00 30.26 -5.16
C ARG A 4 8.57 29.83 -5.42
N GLU A 5 8.23 29.65 -6.69
CA GLU A 5 7.05 28.87 -7.07
C GLU A 5 7.16 27.51 -6.37
N THR A 6 6.30 27.30 -5.37
CA THR A 6 6.09 25.99 -4.77
C THR A 6 5.62 25.07 -5.88
N GLU A 7 6.50 24.16 -6.33
CA GLU A 7 6.14 23.00 -7.13
C GLU A 7 4.87 22.37 -6.54
N PRO A 8 3.85 22.03 -7.35
CA PRO A 8 2.66 21.37 -6.83
C PRO A 8 3.12 20.05 -6.20
N ALA A 9 2.90 19.91 -4.88
CA ALA A 9 3.15 18.66 -4.20
C ALA A 9 2.39 17.55 -4.93
N GLY A 10 3.09 16.46 -5.29
CA GLY A 10 2.48 15.31 -5.96
C GLY A 10 1.29 14.73 -5.19
N PRO A 11 0.53 13.78 -5.77
CA PRO A 11 -0.67 13.26 -5.15
C PRO A 11 -0.36 12.68 -3.75
N THR A 12 -1.13 13.10 -2.76
CA THR A 12 -1.06 12.55 -1.40
C THR A 12 -1.99 11.34 -1.27
N LEU A 13 -1.68 10.43 -0.34
CA LEU A 13 -2.53 9.28 -0.09
C LEU A 13 -3.96 9.68 0.31
N GLU A 14 -4.06 10.73 1.14
CA GLU A 14 -5.34 11.34 1.50
C GLU A 14 -6.09 11.87 0.28
N GLY A 15 -5.40 12.63 -0.57
CA GLY A 15 -6.00 13.19 -1.78
C GLY A 15 -6.48 12.09 -2.74
N LEU A 16 -5.73 11.00 -2.88
CA LEU A 16 -6.14 9.84 -3.69
C LEU A 16 -7.35 9.12 -3.08
N ARG A 17 -7.35 8.91 -1.75
CA ARG A 17 -8.48 8.30 -1.03
C ARG A 17 -9.76 9.12 -1.21
N GLN A 18 -9.66 10.45 -1.07
CA GLN A 18 -10.79 11.36 -1.28
C GLN A 18 -11.31 11.28 -2.73
N ARG A 19 -10.41 11.28 -3.72
CA ARG A 19 -10.80 11.12 -5.13
C ARG A 19 -11.50 9.78 -5.42
N LEU A 20 -11.09 8.70 -4.77
CA LEU A 20 -11.77 7.39 -4.88
C LEU A 20 -13.16 7.42 -4.25
N THR A 21 -13.31 8.06 -3.09
CA THR A 21 -14.62 8.25 -2.45
C THR A 21 -15.56 9.07 -3.32
N GLU A 22 -15.10 10.17 -3.91
CA GLU A 22 -15.87 10.99 -4.84
C GLU A 22 -16.24 10.21 -6.12
N PHE A 23 -15.31 9.42 -6.65
CA PHE A 23 -15.54 8.58 -7.82
C PHE A 23 -16.65 7.54 -7.58
N ALA A 24 -16.66 6.92 -6.41
CA ALA A 24 -17.67 5.95 -5.99
C ALA A 24 -19.03 6.62 -5.80
N ALA A 25 -19.06 7.78 -5.12
CA ALA A 25 -20.29 8.54 -4.87
C ALA A 25 -20.94 9.04 -6.16
N ALA A 26 -20.15 9.50 -7.12
CA ALA A 26 -20.64 9.91 -8.44
C ALA A 26 -21.30 8.77 -9.23
N ARG A 27 -21.11 7.51 -8.82
CA ARG A 27 -21.67 6.31 -9.45
C ARG A 27 -22.66 5.56 -8.55
N SER A 28 -22.96 6.09 -7.38
CA SER A 28 -23.81 5.43 -6.38
C SER A 28 -23.30 4.03 -6.02
N TRP A 29 -21.98 3.86 -5.89
CA TRP A 29 -21.35 2.56 -5.61
C TRP A 29 -21.26 2.23 -4.12
N GLU A 30 -21.56 3.16 -3.24
CA GLU A 30 -21.50 2.99 -1.78
C GLU A 30 -22.24 1.73 -1.28
N PRO A 31 -23.41 1.33 -1.81
CA PRO A 31 -24.07 0.09 -1.38
C PRO A 31 -23.27 -1.19 -1.66
N PHE A 32 -22.38 -1.17 -2.66
CA PHE A 32 -21.54 -2.31 -3.01
C PHE A 32 -20.22 -2.34 -2.22
N HIS A 33 -19.81 -1.21 -1.67
CA HIS A 33 -18.57 -1.03 -0.89
C HIS A 33 -18.71 -1.53 0.55
N THR A 34 -19.22 -2.76 0.72
CA THR A 34 -19.18 -3.42 2.02
C THR A 34 -17.75 -3.89 2.34
N PRO A 35 -17.35 -3.99 3.63
CA PRO A 35 -16.02 -4.50 3.99
C PRO A 35 -15.68 -5.84 3.33
N LYS A 36 -16.66 -6.74 3.23
CA LYS A 36 -16.50 -8.06 2.59
C LYS A 36 -16.19 -7.92 1.10
N ASN A 37 -16.95 -7.10 0.38
CA ASN A 37 -16.79 -6.95 -1.06
C ASN A 37 -15.46 -6.28 -1.40
N LEU A 38 -15.07 -5.25 -0.65
CA LEU A 38 -13.79 -4.56 -0.84
C LEU A 38 -12.59 -5.46 -0.52
N ALA A 39 -12.67 -6.28 0.54
CA ALA A 39 -11.63 -7.26 0.82
C ALA A 39 -11.53 -8.34 -0.27
N ALA A 40 -12.67 -8.76 -0.83
CA ALA A 40 -12.70 -9.69 -1.96
C ALA A 40 -12.08 -9.08 -3.21
N ALA A 41 -12.46 -7.85 -3.59
CA ALA A 41 -11.89 -7.12 -4.72
C ALA A 41 -10.38 -6.91 -4.55
N LEU A 42 -9.93 -6.46 -3.39
CA LEU A 42 -8.50 -6.36 -3.06
C LEU A 42 -7.74 -7.68 -3.29
N THR A 43 -8.36 -8.82 -2.97
CA THR A 43 -7.76 -10.14 -3.18
C THR A 43 -7.69 -10.49 -4.68
N VAL A 44 -8.69 -10.09 -5.46
CA VAL A 44 -8.69 -10.27 -6.92
C VAL A 44 -7.53 -9.51 -7.54
N GLU A 45 -7.38 -8.22 -7.25
CA GLU A 45 -6.30 -7.41 -7.86
C GLU A 45 -4.91 -7.85 -7.41
N ALA A 46 -4.77 -8.33 -6.17
CA ALA A 46 -3.53 -8.95 -5.72
C ALA A 46 -3.23 -10.26 -6.49
N GLY A 47 -4.28 -10.98 -6.90
CA GLY A 47 -4.19 -12.12 -7.81
C GLY A 47 -3.78 -11.71 -9.22
N GLU A 48 -4.37 -10.66 -9.79
CA GLU A 48 -4.00 -10.15 -11.11
C GLU A 48 -2.54 -9.69 -11.14
N LEU A 49 -2.07 -9.04 -10.07
CA LEU A 49 -0.65 -8.73 -9.89
C LEU A 49 0.20 -10.00 -9.91
N LEU A 50 -0.19 -11.04 -9.16
CA LEU A 50 0.52 -12.32 -9.12
C LEU A 50 0.57 -13.01 -10.49
N GLU A 51 -0.50 -12.94 -11.28
CA GLU A 51 -0.59 -13.57 -12.60
C GLU A 51 0.51 -13.10 -13.56
N ILE A 52 0.97 -11.85 -13.42
CA ILE A 52 2.08 -11.31 -14.22
C ILE A 52 3.38 -12.09 -13.97
N PHE A 53 3.58 -12.59 -12.74
CA PHE A 53 4.83 -13.22 -12.31
C PHE A 53 4.77 -14.75 -12.27
N GLN A 54 3.58 -15.35 -12.29
CA GLN A 54 3.38 -16.75 -11.89
C GLN A 54 4.20 -17.79 -12.68
N TRP A 55 4.60 -17.48 -13.93
CA TRP A 55 5.38 -18.38 -14.79
C TRP A 55 6.80 -17.90 -15.07
N LEU A 56 7.24 -16.80 -14.45
CA LEU A 56 8.55 -16.23 -14.67
C LEU A 56 9.61 -16.95 -13.82
N THR A 57 10.83 -17.10 -14.36
CA THR A 57 11.99 -17.41 -13.52
C THR A 57 12.34 -16.22 -12.63
N PRO A 58 13.11 -16.40 -11.53
CA PRO A 58 13.54 -15.29 -10.70
C PRO A 58 14.25 -14.16 -11.48
N GLU A 59 15.06 -14.51 -12.48
CA GLU A 59 15.76 -13.55 -13.32
C GLU A 59 14.80 -12.76 -14.20
N GLN A 60 13.81 -13.43 -14.80
CA GLN A 60 12.78 -12.78 -15.61
C GLN A 60 11.89 -11.86 -14.77
N ALA A 61 11.49 -12.31 -13.58
CA ALA A 61 10.71 -11.52 -12.64
C ALA A 61 11.45 -10.25 -12.20
N ALA A 62 12.76 -10.35 -11.95
CA ALA A 62 13.60 -9.20 -11.61
C ALA A 62 13.72 -8.18 -12.76
N SER A 63 13.64 -8.64 -14.02
CA SER A 63 13.68 -7.78 -15.20
C SER A 63 12.30 -7.36 -15.74
N VAL A 64 11.19 -7.75 -15.10
CA VAL A 64 9.81 -7.58 -15.64
C VAL A 64 9.51 -6.15 -16.08
N MET A 65 10.05 -5.15 -15.37
CA MET A 65 9.83 -3.73 -15.64
C MET A 65 10.54 -3.21 -16.89
N SER A 66 11.43 -4.01 -17.50
CA SER A 66 12.14 -3.69 -18.74
C SER A 66 11.29 -3.98 -19.98
N GLU A 67 10.30 -4.86 -19.86
CA GLU A 67 9.33 -5.17 -20.92
C GLU A 67 8.13 -4.21 -20.82
N PRO A 68 7.91 -3.32 -21.81
CA PRO A 68 6.94 -2.22 -21.68
C PRO A 68 5.53 -2.67 -21.31
N ASP A 69 5.02 -3.73 -21.94
CA ASP A 69 3.65 -4.22 -21.72
C ASP A 69 3.51 -4.84 -20.31
N ALA A 70 4.48 -5.64 -19.88
CA ALA A 70 4.48 -6.22 -18.54
C ALA A 70 4.61 -5.11 -17.48
N ALA A 71 5.48 -4.13 -17.71
CA ALA A 71 5.67 -2.99 -16.84
C ALA A 71 4.41 -2.11 -16.71
N HIS A 72 3.62 -1.99 -17.79
CA HIS A 72 2.33 -1.30 -17.73
C HIS A 72 1.37 -2.05 -16.81
N ARG A 73 1.20 -3.36 -17.05
CA ARG A 73 0.33 -4.19 -16.21
C ARG A 73 0.72 -4.15 -14.74
N VAL A 74 2.01 -4.26 -14.41
CA VAL A 74 2.46 -4.17 -13.00
C VAL A 74 2.04 -2.84 -12.37
N ARG A 75 2.11 -1.73 -13.10
CA ARG A 75 1.70 -0.42 -12.57
C ARG A 75 0.20 -0.35 -12.33
N ASP A 76 -0.61 -0.90 -13.24
CA ASP A 76 -2.06 -0.94 -13.10
C ASP A 76 -2.46 -1.80 -11.89
N GLU A 77 -1.98 -3.04 -11.79
CA GLU A 77 -2.38 -3.93 -10.69
C GLU A 77 -1.89 -3.42 -9.32
N VAL A 78 -0.71 -2.78 -9.26
CA VAL A 78 -0.25 -2.11 -8.03
C VAL A 78 -1.19 -0.95 -7.66
N ALA A 79 -1.65 -0.18 -8.64
CA ALA A 79 -2.59 0.91 -8.41
C ALA A 79 -3.96 0.39 -7.96
N ASP A 80 -4.46 -0.69 -8.53
CA ASP A 80 -5.74 -1.29 -8.19
C ASP A 80 -5.73 -1.93 -6.79
N VAL A 81 -4.66 -2.66 -6.44
CA VAL A 81 -4.42 -3.13 -5.06
C VAL A 81 -4.45 -1.97 -4.07
N LEU A 82 -3.75 -0.87 -4.39
CA LEU A 82 -3.75 0.31 -3.53
C LEU A 82 -5.14 0.96 -3.43
N ALA A 83 -5.85 1.08 -4.55
CA ALA A 83 -7.16 1.69 -4.60
C ALA A 83 -8.19 0.94 -3.75
N TYR A 84 -8.25 -0.40 -3.84
CA TYR A 84 -9.16 -1.17 -3.01
C TYR A 84 -8.74 -1.22 -1.55
N LEU A 85 -7.44 -1.22 -1.24
CA LEU A 85 -6.98 -1.09 0.14
C LEU A 85 -7.42 0.25 0.76
N LEU A 86 -7.28 1.35 0.02
CA LEU A 86 -7.71 2.68 0.49
C LEU A 86 -9.23 2.75 0.70
N GLN A 87 -10.01 2.22 -0.24
CA GLN A 87 -11.47 2.19 -0.10
C GLN A 87 -11.91 1.28 1.07
N PHE A 88 -11.25 0.12 1.25
CA PHE A 88 -11.48 -0.75 2.39
C PHE A 88 -11.22 0.00 3.70
N CYS A 89 -10.05 0.64 3.82
CA CYS A 89 -9.66 1.47 4.95
C CYS A 89 -10.68 2.58 5.27
N THR A 90 -11.19 3.27 4.24
CA THR A 90 -12.26 4.27 4.41
C THR A 90 -13.50 3.66 5.06
N VAL A 91 -13.96 2.50 4.57
CA VAL A 91 -15.19 1.86 5.08
C VAL A 91 -15.01 1.30 6.50
N VAL A 92 -13.82 0.78 6.83
CA VAL A 92 -13.55 0.23 8.18
C VAL A 92 -13.01 1.24 9.18
N GLY A 93 -12.79 2.50 8.77
CA GLY A 93 -12.28 3.57 9.64
C GLY A 93 -10.81 3.39 10.06
N VAL A 94 -9.98 2.81 9.19
CA VAL A 94 -8.54 2.62 9.44
C VAL A 94 -7.74 3.63 8.64
N ASP A 95 -6.86 4.38 9.31
CA ASP A 95 -5.80 5.13 8.63
C ASP A 95 -4.63 4.18 8.30
N PRO A 96 -4.38 3.88 7.01
CA PRO A 96 -3.33 2.94 6.62
C PRO A 96 -1.92 3.43 6.99
N LEU A 97 -1.66 4.74 7.02
CA LEU A 97 -0.33 5.27 7.35
C LEU A 97 -0.03 5.08 8.83
N THR A 98 -0.97 5.46 9.69
CA THR A 98 -0.86 5.23 11.14
C THR A 98 -0.76 3.73 11.46
N ALA A 99 -1.56 2.89 10.79
CA ALA A 99 -1.54 1.44 10.98
C ALA A 99 -0.19 0.81 10.58
N LEU A 100 0.38 1.23 9.45
CA LEU A 100 1.67 0.75 8.98
C LEU A 100 2.82 1.21 9.88
N ALA A 101 2.84 2.48 10.29
CA ALA A 101 3.86 3.02 11.20
C ALA A 101 3.94 2.21 12.50
N ALA A 102 2.79 2.01 13.16
CA ALA A 102 2.72 1.20 14.38
C ALA A 102 3.12 -0.27 14.13
N LYS A 103 2.84 -0.82 12.94
CA LYS A 103 3.24 -2.18 12.57
C LYS A 103 4.75 -2.30 12.35
N ILE A 104 5.39 -1.28 11.76
CA ILE A 104 6.85 -1.24 11.58
C ILE A 104 7.55 -1.24 12.94
N GLU A 105 7.15 -0.37 13.87
CA GLU A 105 7.72 -0.33 15.23
C GLU A 105 7.65 -1.71 15.93
N ARG A 106 6.49 -2.38 15.85
CA ARG A 106 6.34 -3.74 16.39
C ARG A 106 7.22 -4.78 15.69
N ASN A 107 7.44 -4.62 14.38
CA ASN A 107 8.28 -5.54 13.61
C ASN A 107 9.75 -5.36 13.94
N GLU A 108 10.22 -4.12 14.13
CA GLU A 108 11.61 -3.82 14.54
C GLU A 108 11.94 -4.42 15.92
N LEU A 109 10.99 -4.38 16.85
CA LEU A 109 11.12 -5.03 18.16
C LEU A 109 11.10 -6.56 18.06
N ARG A 110 10.26 -7.12 17.18
CA ARG A 110 10.13 -8.58 16.99
C ARG A 110 11.31 -9.18 16.21
N PHE A 111 11.90 -8.42 15.30
CA PHE A 111 12.96 -8.84 14.39
C PHE A 111 14.08 -7.78 14.38
N PRO A 112 14.88 -7.71 15.46
CA PRO A 112 15.94 -6.71 15.56
C PRO A 112 17.03 -6.93 14.51
N ALA A 113 17.67 -5.84 14.08
CA ALA A 113 18.79 -5.90 13.16
C ALA A 113 19.94 -6.74 13.75
N PRO A 114 20.66 -7.53 12.93
CA PRO A 114 21.85 -8.23 13.39
C PRO A 114 22.85 -7.26 14.04
N GLY A 115 23.24 -7.53 15.29
CA GLY A 115 24.17 -6.68 16.04
C GLY A 115 23.54 -5.50 16.78
N ALA A 116 22.23 -5.28 16.69
CA ALA A 116 21.49 -4.48 17.67
C ALA A 116 21.48 -5.26 18.99
N GLY A 117 22.54 -5.11 19.79
CA GLY A 117 22.65 -5.74 21.10
C GLY A 117 21.46 -5.39 21.99
N PRO A 118 21.21 -6.17 23.07
CA PRO A 118 20.19 -5.79 24.04
C PRO A 118 20.53 -4.39 24.52
N GLY A 119 19.60 -3.44 24.36
CA GLY A 119 19.78 -2.07 24.83
C GLY A 119 20.19 -2.06 26.31
N PRO A 120 20.93 -1.04 26.77
CA PRO A 120 21.42 -0.98 28.14
C PRO A 120 20.22 -0.83 29.08
N GLY A 121 19.70 -1.93 29.60
CA GLY A 121 18.43 -1.93 30.31
C GLY A 121 17.95 -3.28 30.84
N ALA A 122 18.88 -4.11 31.32
CA ALA A 122 18.53 -5.20 32.24
C ALA A 122 19.65 -5.34 33.29
N GLY A 123 19.91 -4.24 34.00
CA GLY A 123 20.77 -4.22 35.18
C GLY A 123 19.93 -4.20 36.46
N SER A 124 19.87 -5.36 37.12
CA SER A 124 19.80 -5.63 38.57
C SER A 124 18.61 -5.20 39.47
N ALA A 125 18.40 -6.09 40.44
CA ALA A 125 17.61 -6.04 41.69
C ALA A 125 16.13 -6.49 41.54
N HIS A 126 15.66 -7.54 42.21
CA HIS A 126 15.98 -8.06 43.54
C HIS A 126 15.83 -9.58 43.63
#